data_AF-A0A318H7R7-F1
#
_entry.id   AF-A0A318H7R7-F1
#
_cell.length_a   1.000
_cell.length_b   1.000
_cell.length_c   1.000
_cell.angle_alpha   90.00
_cell.angle_beta   90.00
_cell.angle_gamma   90.00
#
_symmetry.space_group_name_H-M   'P 1'
#
loop_
_entity.id
_entity.type
_entity.pdbx_description
1 polymer ?
#
loop_
_entity_poly.entity_id
_entity_poly.type
_entity_poly.pdbx_seq_one_letter_code
_entity_poly.pdbx_strand_id
1 'polypeptide(L)' 'MSALLDDEMLDAFTVMAAPDQLADKISDRHGVAIEHVLPGVPSYMSETTVTAVQRELRSQRTFQ' A
#
# COMPACT_ATOMS: atom_id res chain seq x y z
N MET A 1 18.55 -22.49 -5.79
CA MET A 1 18.52 -21.38 -6.76
C MET A 1 17.13 -20.80 -6.71
N SER A 2 16.95 -19.79 -5.85
CA SER A 2 15.68 -19.06 -5.74
C SER A 2 15.48 -18.33 -7.05
N ALA A 3 14.45 -18.69 -7.82
CA ALA A 3 14.02 -17.85 -8.91
C ALA A 3 13.68 -16.49 -8.29
N LEU A 4 14.42 -15.44 -8.69
CA LEU A 4 14.06 -14.06 -8.37
C LEU A 4 12.59 -13.92 -8.79
N LEU A 5 11.73 -13.61 -7.83
CA LEU A 5 10.41 -13.09 -8.18
C LEU A 5 10.68 -11.87 -9.05
N ASP A 6 10.18 -11.91 -10.28
CA ASP A 6 10.25 -10.75 -11.17
C ASP A 6 9.45 -9.61 -10.53
N ASP A 7 9.90 -8.37 -10.70
CA ASP A 7 9.23 -7.20 -10.11
C ASP A 7 7.77 -7.10 -10.58
N GLU A 8 7.50 -7.58 -11.80
CA GLU A 8 6.14 -7.74 -12.36
C GLU A 8 5.28 -8.73 -11.56
N MET A 9 5.85 -9.86 -11.12
CA MET A 9 5.13 -10.80 -10.27
C MET A 9 4.92 -10.24 -8.86
N LEU A 10 5.86 -9.45 -8.34
CA LEU A 10 5.68 -8.81 -7.03
C LEU A 10 4.55 -7.78 -7.07
N ASP A 11 4.47 -6.95 -8.11
CA ASP A 11 3.38 -5.98 -8.28
C ASP A 11 2.01 -6.66 -8.37
N ALA A 12 1.93 -7.92 -8.79
CA ALA A 12 0.69 -8.69 -8.78
C ALA A 12 0.19 -9.06 -7.37
N PHE A 13 1.02 -9.00 -6.33
CA PHE A 13 0.66 -9.40 -4.96
C PHE A 13 0.91 -8.32 -3.90
N THR A 14 1.82 -7.39 -4.15
CA THR A 14 2.20 -6.33 -3.22
C THR A 14 2.08 -4.96 -3.87
N VAL A 15 1.89 -3.94 -3.04
CA VAL A 15 2.03 -2.56 -3.47
C VAL A 15 3.48 -2.15 -3.23
N MET A 16 4.24 -1.98 -4.31
CA MET A 16 5.58 -1.41 -4.25
C MET A 16 5.53 0.06 -4.65
N ALA A 17 5.72 0.95 -3.68
CA ALA A 17 5.76 2.40 -3.91
C ALA A 17 6.66 3.08 -2.87
N ALA A 18 7.13 4.27 -3.23
CA ALA A 18 7.72 5.17 -2.24
C ALA A 18 6.67 5.56 -1.18
N PRO A 19 7.07 5.91 0.05
CA PRO A 19 6.13 6.17 1.14
C PRO A 19 5.05 7.22 0.83
N ASP A 20 5.42 8.25 0.06
CA ASP A 20 4.55 9.34 -0.39
C ASP A 20 3.53 8.91 -1.46
N GLN A 21 3.81 7.84 -2.20
CA GLN A 21 2.96 7.30 -3.27
C GLN A 21 2.12 6.10 -2.81
N LEU A 22 2.33 5.64 -1.58
CA LEU A 22 1.78 4.37 -1.11
C LEU A 22 0.26 4.43 -0.96
N ALA A 23 -0.29 5.56 -0.51
CA ALA A 23 -1.73 5.75 -0.38
C ALA A 23 -2.42 5.66 -1.74
N ASP A 24 -1.90 6.38 -2.75
CA ASP A 24 -2.45 6.38 -4.10
C ASP A 24 -2.43 4.97 -4.71
N LYS A 25 -1.30 4.27 -4.66
CA LYS A 25 -1.23 2.91 -5.20
C LYS A 25 -2.14 1.90 -4.47
N ILE A 26 -2.31 2.05 -3.15
CA ILE A 26 -3.25 1.21 -2.39
C ILE A 26 -4.69 1.50 -2.82
N SER A 27 -5.06 2.78 -2.96
CA SER A 27 -6.37 3.20 -3.47
C SER A 27 -6.62 2.71 -4.89
N ASP A 28 -5.66 2.83 -5.81
CA ASP A 28 -5.79 2.37 -7.19
C ASP A 28 -6.02 0.86 -7.27
N ARG A 29 -5.33 0.10 -6.42
CA ARG A 29 -5.40 -1.36 -6.42
C ARG A 29 -6.70 -1.89 -5.80
N HIS A 30 -7.14 -1.29 -4.70
CA HIS A 30 -8.23 -1.85 -3.89
C HIS A 30 -9.53 -1.05 -3.99
N GLY A 31 -9.48 0.19 -4.47
CA GLY A 31 -10.63 1.09 -4.54
C GLY A 31 -11.41 1.12 -3.24
N VAL A 32 -12.74 0.98 -3.32
CA VAL A 32 -13.64 0.90 -2.16
C VAL A 32 -13.46 -0.36 -1.31
N ALA A 33 -12.89 -1.44 -1.87
CA ALA A 33 -12.73 -2.71 -1.16
C ALA A 33 -11.65 -2.68 -0.08
N ILE A 34 -10.84 -1.62 -0.02
CA ILE A 34 -9.82 -1.40 1.00
C ILE A 34 -10.37 -1.45 2.44
N GLU A 35 -11.67 -1.22 2.65
CA GLU A 35 -12.33 -1.34 3.96
C GLU A 35 -12.30 -2.75 4.54
N HIS A 36 -12.15 -3.74 3.68
CA HIS A 36 -12.13 -5.15 4.04
C HIS A 36 -10.73 -5.75 4.01
N VAL A 37 -9.69 -4.92 3.79
CA VAL A 37 -8.30 -5.35 3.67
C VAL A 37 -7.49 -4.83 4.85
N LEU A 38 -6.64 -5.69 5.41
CA LEU A 38 -5.65 -5.34 6.42
C LEU A 38 -4.25 -5.40 5.77
N PRO A 39 -3.70 -4.27 5.30
CA PRO A 39 -2.40 -4.27 4.64
C PRO A 39 -1.30 -4.66 5.63
N GLY A 40 -0.53 -5.69 5.29
CA GLY A 40 0.73 -5.96 5.97
C GLY A 40 1.77 -4.93 5.55
N VAL A 41 2.49 -4.36 6.51
CA VAL A 41 3.62 -3.45 6.25
C VAL A 41 4.93 -4.09 6.70
N PRO A 42 6.07 -3.79 6.04
CA PRO A 42 7.36 -4.30 6.47
C PRO A 42 7.71 -3.84 7.89
N SER A 43 8.35 -4.70 8.67
CA SER A 43 8.68 -4.44 10.08
C SER A 43 9.64 -3.26 10.30
N TYR A 44 10.40 -2.87 9.28
CA TYR A 44 11.32 -1.73 9.33
C TYR A 44 10.63 -0.39 9.03
N MET A 45 9.37 -0.39 8.61
CA MET A 45 8.63 0.84 8.34
C MET A 45 8.29 1.52 9.66
N SER A 46 8.60 2.82 9.78
CA SER A 46 8.32 3.54 11.01
C SER A 46 6.81 3.73 11.22
N GLU A 47 6.37 3.71 12.48
CA GLU A 47 4.99 3.97 12.85
C GLU A 47 4.49 5.33 12.31
N THR A 48 5.35 6.34 12.31
CA THR A 48 5.05 7.66 11.74
C THR A 48 4.70 7.57 10.25
N THR A 49 5.45 6.77 9.48
CA THR A 49 5.20 6.59 8.05
C THR A 49 3.90 5.83 7.83
N VAL A 50 3.67 4.73 8.57
CA VAL A 50 2.43 3.95 8.49
C VAL A 50 1.22 4.82 8.82
N THR A 51 1.31 5.63 9.88
CA THR A 51 0.24 6.53 10.31
C THR A 51 -0.04 7.62 9.27
N ALA A 52 1.00 8.16 8.62
CA ALA A 52 0.85 9.15 7.56
C ALA A 52 0.10 8.56 6.36
N VAL A 53 0.49 7.37 5.90
CA VAL A 53 -0.17 6.67 4.78
C VAL A 53 -1.63 6.34 5.13
N GLN A 54 -1.92 5.87 6.35
CA GLN A 54 -3.30 5.61 6.78
C GLN A 54 -4.15 6.88 6.83
N ARG A 55 -3.57 8.00 7.26
CA ARG A 55 -4.28 9.29 7.30
C ARG A 55 -4.61 9.75 5.88
N GLU A 56 -3.68 9.61 4.96
CA GLU A 56 -3.87 9.96 3.54
C GLU A 56 -4.93 9.06 2.88
N LEU A 57 -4.90 7.74 3.13
CA LEU A 57 -5.95 6.83 2.65
C LEU A 57 -7.35 7.21 3.14
N ARG A 58 -7.47 7.76 4.35
CA ARG A 58 -8.75 8.23 4.91
C ARG A 58 -9.17 9.58 4.33
N SER A 59 -8.24 10.50 4.08
CA SER A 59 -8.57 11.79 3.45
C SER A 59 -9.09 11.58 2.04
N GLN A 60 -8.42 10.74 1.23
CA GLN A 60 -8.83 10.44 -0.14
C GLN A 60 -10.26 9.90 -0.24
N ARG A 61 -10.69 9.09 0.74
CA ARG A 61 -12.07 8.61 0.80
C ARG A 61 -13.10 9.64 1.23
N THR A 62 -12.70 10.66 1.99
CA THR A 62 -13.64 11.73 2.39
C THR A 62 -14.01 12.63 1.21
N PHE A 63 -13.22 12.60 0.13
CA PHE A 63 -13.43 13.38 -1.10
C PHE A 63 -14.01 12.56 -2.27
N GLN A 64 -14.32 11.27 -2.08
CA GLN A 64 -15.06 10.43 -3.03
C GLN A 64 -16.53 10.34 -2.63
#